data_AF-V5H6R8-F1
#
_entry.id   AF-V5H6R8-F1
#
_cell.length_a   1.000
_cell.length_b   1.000
_cell.length_c   1.000
_cell.angle_alpha   90.00
_cell.angle_beta   90.00
_cell.angle_gamma   90.00
#
_symmetry.space_group_name_H-M   'P 1'
#
loop_
_entity.id
_entity.type
_entity.pdbx_description
1 polymer ?
#
loop_
_entity_poly.entity_id
_entity_poly.type
_entity_poly.pdbx_seq_one_letter_code
_entity_poly.pdbx_strand_id
1 'polypeptide(L)'
;MLRDGSLIDLCGATLLFRSAEGLMKSPTKHHLEERLQELNAGRPQCPVGLNTLVIAARATLSQADKQPYVYLHCGHVQGLHHWGLQDQATNERTCPMCLKVGPVVKLCMGIEPAFYVDSEPPNYAFNPCGHMASEETVKYWASVPIPHGTNGLQSACPFCAVPLEGYPGYVRLIFQDHVD
;
A
#
# COMPACT_ATOMS: atom_id res chain seq x y z
N MET A 1 -21.44 -16.48 17.44
CA MET A 1 -21.87 -15.99 16.11
C MET A 1 -20.73 -15.16 15.54
N LEU A 2 -20.29 -15.43 14.30
CA LEU A 2 -19.21 -14.67 13.66
C LEU A 2 -19.70 -13.28 13.22
N ARG A 3 -18.85 -12.25 13.33
CA ARG A 3 -19.10 -10.88 12.86
C ARG A 3 -18.20 -10.57 11.67
N ASP A 4 -18.64 -9.70 10.76
CA ASP A 4 -17.78 -9.27 9.62
C ASP A 4 -16.40 -8.86 10.12
N GLY A 5 -15.36 -9.37 9.48
CA GLY A 5 -13.98 -9.09 9.89
C GLY A 5 -13.42 -10.00 10.99
N SER A 6 -14.14 -11.04 11.42
CA SER A 6 -13.59 -11.99 12.40
C SER A 6 -12.40 -12.73 11.80
N LEU A 7 -11.26 -12.69 12.50
CA LEU A 7 -10.11 -13.54 12.20
C LEU A 7 -10.22 -14.85 12.99
N ILE A 8 -10.07 -15.97 12.30
CA ILE A 8 -10.15 -17.32 12.88
C ILE A 8 -8.78 -17.96 12.67
N ASP A 9 -8.04 -18.16 13.77
CA ASP A 9 -6.77 -18.87 13.74
C ASP A 9 -7.01 -20.37 13.85
N LEU A 10 -6.43 -21.12 12.91
CA LEU A 10 -6.45 -22.58 12.82
C LEU A 10 -5.04 -23.16 13.01
N CYS A 11 -4.25 -22.59 13.92
CA CYS A 11 -2.91 -23.05 14.30
C CYS A 11 -1.95 -23.12 13.10
N GLY A 12 -1.88 -22.05 12.33
CA GLY A 12 -1.00 -21.93 11.14
C GLY A 12 -1.69 -21.42 9.89
N ALA A 13 -3.01 -21.27 9.93
CA ALA A 13 -3.78 -20.57 8.92
C ALA A 13 -4.76 -19.60 9.60
N THR A 14 -4.76 -18.35 9.15
CA THR A 14 -5.73 -17.35 9.61
C THR A 14 -6.78 -17.18 8.53
N LEU A 15 -8.04 -17.48 8.85
CA LEU A 15 -9.18 -17.21 7.97
C LEU A 15 -9.78 -15.84 8.32
N LEU A 16 -10.09 -15.05 7.30
CA LEU A 16 -10.92 -13.86 7.42
C LEU A 16 -12.38 -14.23 7.13
N PHE A 17 -13.25 -14.07 8.11
CA PHE A 17 -14.68 -14.17 7.89
C PHE A 17 -15.24 -12.83 7.40
N ARG A 18 -15.84 -12.85 6.21
CA ARG A 18 -16.64 -11.74 5.69
C ARG A 18 -18.11 -12.17 5.60
N SER A 19 -18.97 -11.35 6.16
CA SER A 19 -20.43 -11.42 6.02
C SER A 19 -20.86 -11.04 4.61
N ALA A 20 -22.06 -11.46 4.21
CA ALA A 20 -22.65 -11.05 2.94
C ALA A 20 -22.76 -9.52 2.82
N GLU A 21 -23.19 -8.83 3.89
CA GLU A 21 -23.28 -7.37 3.91
C GLU A 21 -21.91 -6.70 3.75
N GLY A 22 -20.89 -7.21 4.43
CA GLY A 22 -19.52 -6.70 4.29
C GLY A 22 -18.99 -6.89 2.87
N LEU A 23 -19.19 -8.07 2.27
CA LEU A 23 -18.79 -8.34 0.89
C LEU A 23 -19.52 -7.46 -0.12
N MET A 24 -20.77 -7.06 0.14
CA MET A 24 -21.48 -6.09 -0.73
C MET A 24 -20.86 -4.69 -0.70
N LYS A 25 -20.13 -4.32 0.36
CA LYS A 25 -19.39 -3.04 0.47
C LYS A 25 -17.98 -3.14 -0.12
N SER A 26 -17.45 -4.35 -0.26
CA SER A 26 -16.19 -4.60 -0.93
C SER A 26 -16.30 -4.35 -2.43
N PRO A 27 -15.21 -3.89 -3.08
CA PRO A 27 -15.19 -3.69 -4.51
C PRO A 27 -15.24 -5.04 -5.21
N THR A 28 -15.53 -5.04 -6.51
CA THR A 28 -15.28 -6.21 -7.35
C THR A 28 -13.82 -6.19 -7.81
N LYS A 29 -13.32 -7.34 -8.27
CA LYS A 29 -12.00 -7.39 -8.92
C LYS A 29 -11.92 -6.43 -10.12
N HIS A 30 -13.00 -6.37 -10.90
CA HIS A 30 -13.10 -5.46 -12.04
C HIS A 30 -13.00 -4.00 -11.61
N HIS A 31 -13.72 -3.61 -10.54
CA HIS A 31 -13.62 -2.26 -9.98
C HIS A 31 -12.19 -1.92 -9.54
N LEU A 32 -11.46 -2.84 -8.91
CA LEU A 32 -10.05 -2.61 -8.54
C LEU A 32 -9.16 -2.41 -9.77
N GLU A 33 -9.41 -3.16 -10.85
CA GLU A 33 -8.70 -3.01 -12.12
C GLU A 33 -9.03 -1.67 -12.79
N GLU A 34 -10.28 -1.23 -12.76
CA GLU A 34 -10.71 0.09 -13.26
C GLU A 34 -10.06 1.22 -12.46
N ARG A 35 -10.06 1.15 -11.12
CA ARG A 35 -9.38 2.13 -10.26
C ARG A 35 -7.89 2.25 -10.57
N LEU A 36 -7.24 1.12 -10.84
CA LEU A 36 -5.83 1.13 -11.24
C LEU A 36 -5.63 1.79 -12.61
N GLN A 37 -6.55 1.56 -13.55
CA GLN A 37 -6.53 2.22 -14.86
C GLN A 37 -6.78 3.72 -14.73
N GLU A 38 -7.77 4.16 -13.94
CA GLU A 38 -8.04 5.57 -13.65
C GLU A 38 -6.79 6.27 -13.10
N LEU A 39 -6.12 5.65 -12.11
CA LEU A 39 -4.93 6.20 -11.49
C LEU A 39 -3.76 6.32 -12.48
N ASN A 40 -3.56 5.32 -13.34
CA ASN A 40 -2.54 5.37 -14.39
C ASN A 40 -2.91 6.34 -15.53
N ALA A 41 -4.21 6.52 -15.82
CA ALA A 41 -4.72 7.48 -16.80
C ALA A 41 -4.53 8.92 -16.34
N GLY A 42 -4.49 9.16 -15.02
CA GLY A 42 -4.03 10.42 -14.42
C GLY A 42 -2.55 10.73 -14.67
N ARG A 43 -1.79 9.79 -15.27
CA ARG A 43 -0.39 9.96 -15.69
C ARG A 43 0.48 10.60 -14.59
N PRO A 44 0.59 9.98 -13.41
CA PRO A 44 1.41 10.52 -12.32
C PRO A 44 2.86 10.73 -12.77
N GLN A 45 3.44 11.89 -12.48
CA GLN A 45 4.79 12.22 -12.94
C GLN A 45 5.85 11.94 -11.86
N CYS A 46 7.07 11.61 -12.31
CA CYS A 46 8.27 11.61 -11.50
C CYS A 46 9.01 12.95 -11.68
N PRO A 47 8.99 13.87 -10.70
CA PRO A 47 9.71 15.15 -10.78
C PRO A 47 11.20 15.02 -11.11
N VAL A 48 11.87 14.00 -10.57
CA VAL A 48 13.32 13.82 -10.75
C VAL A 48 13.64 13.13 -12.07
N GLY A 49 12.87 12.11 -12.44
CA GLY A 49 13.10 11.31 -13.64
C GLY A 49 12.45 11.88 -14.91
N LEU A 50 11.58 12.88 -14.78
CA LEU A 50 10.81 13.51 -15.85
C LEU A 50 10.04 12.49 -16.72
N ASN A 51 9.55 11.43 -16.07
CA ASN A 51 8.84 10.34 -16.71
C ASN A 51 7.50 10.06 -16.02
N THR A 52 6.54 9.55 -16.78
CA THR A 52 5.26 9.11 -16.25
C THR A 52 5.42 7.76 -15.54
N LEU A 53 4.91 7.68 -14.32
CA LEU A 53 4.89 6.48 -13.49
C LEU A 53 3.70 5.60 -13.86
N VAL A 54 3.86 4.29 -13.68
CA VAL A 54 2.84 3.28 -13.94
C VAL A 54 2.78 2.32 -12.76
N ILE A 55 1.64 2.28 -12.09
CA ILE A 55 1.39 1.40 -10.96
C ILE A 55 0.99 0.03 -11.50
N ALA A 56 1.67 -1.01 -11.02
CA ALA A 56 1.37 -2.39 -11.37
C ALA A 56 0.32 -3.01 -10.43
N ALA A 57 -0.53 -3.87 -10.99
CA ALA A 57 -1.47 -4.70 -10.23
C ALA A 57 -0.78 -5.78 -9.38
N ARG A 58 0.47 -6.13 -9.72
CA ARG A 58 1.30 -7.12 -9.02
C ARG A 58 2.72 -6.59 -8.91
N ALA A 59 3.33 -6.76 -7.73
CA ALA A 59 4.70 -6.31 -7.46
C ALA A 59 5.77 -6.91 -8.39
N THR A 60 5.46 -8.00 -9.11
CA THR A 60 6.40 -8.71 -10.01
C THR A 60 6.46 -8.17 -11.43
N LEU A 61 5.52 -7.33 -11.86
CA LEU A 61 5.46 -6.78 -13.22
C LEU A 61 6.05 -5.36 -13.25
N SER A 62 7.38 -5.23 -13.10
CA SER A 62 8.03 -3.91 -13.14
C SER A 62 8.45 -3.53 -14.56
N GLN A 63 7.96 -2.40 -15.07
CA GLN A 63 8.73 -1.60 -16.03
C GLN A 63 9.70 -0.77 -15.18
N ALA A 64 10.99 -1.14 -15.16
CA ALA A 64 11.96 -0.66 -14.16
C ALA A 64 11.96 0.87 -13.99
N ASP A 65 11.87 1.61 -15.09
CA ASP A 65 11.95 3.09 -15.08
C ASP A 65 10.63 3.77 -14.71
N LYS A 66 9.49 3.10 -14.87
CA LYS A 66 8.16 3.67 -14.59
C LYS A 66 7.57 3.21 -13.26
N GLN A 67 8.24 2.29 -12.57
CA GLN A 67 7.78 1.77 -11.29
C GLN A 67 7.74 2.90 -10.25
N PRO A 68 6.57 3.18 -9.64
CA PRO A 68 6.47 4.13 -8.54
C PRO A 68 7.02 3.55 -7.24
N TYR A 69 7.68 4.41 -6.48
CA TYR A 69 8.17 4.18 -5.14
C TYR A 69 7.65 5.26 -4.20
N VAL A 70 7.36 4.89 -2.96
CA VAL A 70 6.92 5.84 -1.92
C VAL A 70 8.02 6.04 -0.89
N TYR A 71 8.19 7.29 -0.46
CA TYR A 71 8.95 7.65 0.73
C TYR A 71 8.06 7.50 1.97
N LEU A 72 8.25 6.43 2.75
CA LEU A 72 7.28 6.02 3.77
C LEU A 72 7.09 7.03 4.92
N HIS A 73 8.08 7.90 5.18
CA HIS A 73 7.97 8.94 6.22
C HIS A 73 7.19 10.19 5.79
N CYS A 74 6.91 10.38 4.49
CA CYS A 74 6.21 11.57 3.99
C CYS A 74 5.13 11.31 2.92
N GLY A 75 5.06 10.11 2.37
CA GLY A 75 4.03 9.74 1.40
C GLY A 75 4.29 10.17 -0.04
N HIS A 76 5.33 10.97 -0.29
CA HIS A 76 5.68 11.39 -1.66
C HIS A 76 6.04 10.20 -2.53
N VAL A 77 5.45 10.15 -3.72
CA VAL A 77 5.68 9.12 -4.72
C VAL A 77 6.63 9.62 -5.80
N GLN A 78 7.63 8.82 -6.16
CA GLN A 78 8.65 9.12 -7.17
C GLN A 78 9.02 7.86 -7.96
N GLY A 79 9.76 8.02 -9.06
CA GLY A 79 10.52 6.93 -9.67
C GLY A 79 11.80 6.63 -8.88
N LEU A 80 12.43 5.49 -9.16
CA LEU A 80 13.70 5.14 -8.52
C LEU A 80 14.84 6.03 -9.04
N HIS A 81 15.56 6.70 -8.14
CA HIS A 81 16.75 7.48 -8.49
C HIS A 81 17.84 7.39 -7.41
N HIS A 82 19.09 7.66 -7.79
CA HIS A 82 20.24 7.61 -6.88
C HIS A 82 20.39 8.87 -6.02
N TRP A 83 19.74 9.97 -6.38
CA TRP A 83 19.79 11.20 -5.58
C TRP A 83 19.22 10.97 -4.17
N GLY A 84 19.89 11.54 -3.16
CA GLY A 84 19.45 11.48 -1.77
C GLY A 84 19.73 10.15 -1.07
N LEU A 85 20.41 9.19 -1.71
CA LEU A 85 20.80 7.93 -1.10
C LEU A 85 21.87 8.18 -0.02
N GLN A 86 21.56 7.86 1.24
CA GLN A 86 22.47 8.07 2.37
C GLN A 86 23.29 6.82 2.66
N ASP A 87 22.62 5.67 2.78
CA ASP A 87 23.23 4.38 3.07
C ASP A 87 22.57 3.29 2.20
N GLN A 88 23.39 2.53 1.48
CA GLN A 88 22.91 1.41 0.66
C GLN A 88 22.39 0.25 1.51
N ALA A 89 22.84 0.12 2.76
CA ALA A 89 22.45 -0.97 3.65
C ALA A 89 21.00 -0.82 4.18
N THR A 90 20.55 0.42 4.43
CA THR A 90 19.21 0.70 4.98
C THR A 90 18.16 1.03 3.91
N ASN A 91 18.60 1.30 2.67
CA ASN A 91 17.77 1.82 1.58
C ASN A 91 16.97 3.09 1.98
N GLU A 92 17.52 3.85 2.93
CA GLU A 92 16.99 5.16 3.30
C GLU A 92 17.43 6.23 2.29
N ARG A 93 16.49 7.10 1.93
CA ARG A 93 16.74 8.19 0.99
C ARG A 93 16.10 9.47 1.47
N THR A 94 16.74 10.58 1.15
CA THR A 94 16.18 11.92 1.25
C THR A 94 15.10 12.09 0.17
N CYS A 95 13.89 12.49 0.57
CA CYS A 95 12.81 12.81 -0.35
C CYS A 95 13.13 14.11 -1.11
N PRO A 96 13.08 14.13 -2.46
CA PRO A 96 13.39 15.34 -3.24
C PRO A 96 12.35 16.45 -3.06
N MET A 97 11.13 16.11 -2.65
CA MET A 97 10.04 17.08 -2.50
C MET A 97 10.06 17.82 -1.16
N CYS A 98 10.47 17.14 -0.08
CA CYS A 98 10.38 17.70 1.28
C CYS A 98 11.60 17.46 2.16
N LEU A 99 12.68 16.90 1.61
CA LEU A 99 13.95 16.62 2.28
C LEU A 99 13.90 15.68 3.48
N LYS A 100 12.74 15.07 3.74
CA LYS A 100 12.59 14.07 4.81
C LYS A 100 13.30 12.77 4.42
N VAL A 101 14.10 12.24 5.34
CA VAL A 101 14.81 10.97 5.17
C VAL A 101 13.91 9.83 5.61
N GLY A 102 13.88 8.75 4.84
CA GLY A 102 13.20 7.52 5.24
C GLY A 102 13.31 6.39 4.22
N PRO A 103 12.72 5.24 4.54
CA PRO A 103 12.75 4.09 3.66
C PRO A 103 11.94 4.36 2.38
N VAL A 104 12.44 3.83 1.27
CA VAL A 104 11.80 3.96 -0.05
C VAL A 104 11.43 2.58 -0.59
N VAL A 105 10.13 2.36 -0.84
CA VAL A 105 9.61 1.04 -1.21
C VAL A 105 8.75 1.09 -2.46
N LYS A 106 8.70 0.00 -3.22
CA LYS A 106 7.87 -0.13 -4.42
C LYS A 106 6.40 -0.04 -4.04
N LEU A 107 5.64 0.74 -4.80
CA LEU A 107 4.19 0.74 -4.72
C LEU A 107 3.59 -0.34 -5.61
N CYS A 108 2.56 -1.03 -5.11
CA CYS A 108 1.73 -1.93 -5.89
C CYS A 108 0.31 -1.96 -5.32
N MET A 109 -0.67 -2.23 -6.19
CA MET A 109 -2.07 -2.28 -5.78
C MET A 109 -2.40 -3.61 -5.07
N GLY A 110 -3.10 -3.56 -3.93
CA GLY A 110 -3.74 -4.75 -3.36
C GLY A 110 -4.95 -5.15 -4.21
N ILE A 111 -4.99 -6.38 -4.74
CA ILE A 111 -6.02 -6.81 -5.71
C ILE A 111 -7.06 -7.79 -5.16
N GLU A 112 -6.93 -8.24 -3.91
CA GLU A 112 -7.88 -9.17 -3.28
C GLU A 112 -9.09 -8.39 -2.74
N PRO A 113 -10.29 -8.49 -3.36
CA PRO A 113 -11.41 -7.64 -2.99
C PRO A 113 -11.95 -7.92 -1.60
N ALA A 114 -11.82 -9.16 -1.11
CA ALA A 114 -12.28 -9.54 0.22
C ALA A 114 -11.50 -8.86 1.37
N PHE A 115 -10.39 -8.18 1.08
CA PHE A 115 -9.64 -7.40 2.07
C PHE A 115 -10.03 -5.93 2.14
N TYR A 116 -10.79 -5.43 1.17
CA TYR A 116 -11.28 -4.05 1.19
C TYR A 116 -12.57 -3.94 1.98
N VAL A 117 -12.70 -2.84 2.72
CA VAL A 117 -13.92 -2.50 3.50
C VAL A 117 -14.79 -1.44 2.81
N ASP A 118 -14.28 -0.83 1.75
CA ASP A 118 -14.96 0.15 0.90
C ASP A 118 -14.50 0.02 -0.56
N SER A 119 -14.98 0.91 -1.43
CA SER A 119 -14.62 0.98 -2.86
C SER A 119 -13.93 2.30 -3.24
N GLU A 120 -13.35 2.99 -2.26
CA GLU A 120 -12.73 4.30 -2.41
C GLU A 120 -11.34 4.21 -3.10
N PRO A 121 -10.81 5.32 -3.64
CA PRO A 121 -9.52 5.31 -4.33
C PRO A 121 -8.35 4.85 -3.44
N PRO A 122 -7.36 4.12 -3.98
CA PRO A 122 -6.24 3.58 -3.22
C PRO A 122 -5.12 4.60 -2.99
N ASN A 123 -5.43 5.64 -2.22
CA ASN A 123 -4.55 6.78 -1.95
C ASN A 123 -3.72 6.62 -0.67
N TYR A 124 -3.66 5.44 -0.07
CA TYR A 124 -2.78 5.11 1.05
C TYR A 124 -1.94 3.87 0.73
N ALA A 125 -0.82 3.70 1.45
CA ALA A 125 -0.03 2.47 1.41
C ALA A 125 0.34 1.98 2.81
N PHE A 126 0.40 0.67 2.99
CA PHE A 126 0.89 0.03 4.21
C PHE A 126 2.41 0.19 4.36
N ASN A 127 2.86 0.44 5.60
CA ASN A 127 4.27 0.52 5.98
C ASN A 127 4.68 -0.80 6.66
N PRO A 128 5.73 -1.51 6.21
CA PRO A 128 6.75 -1.10 5.23
C PRO A 128 6.55 -1.61 3.81
N CYS A 129 5.49 -2.38 3.52
CA CYS A 129 5.44 -3.15 2.27
C CYS A 129 5.07 -2.36 1.01
N GLY A 130 4.45 -1.18 1.13
CA GLY A 130 4.03 -0.36 -0.02
C GLY A 130 2.79 -0.86 -0.77
N HIS A 131 2.04 -1.83 -0.22
CA HIS A 131 0.74 -2.20 -0.79
C HIS A 131 -0.26 -1.08 -0.62
N MET A 132 -0.86 -0.67 -1.74
CA MET A 132 -1.83 0.40 -1.83
C MET A 132 -3.23 -0.10 -1.51
N ALA A 133 -4.01 0.72 -0.80
CA ALA A 133 -5.43 0.52 -0.53
C ALA A 133 -6.09 1.86 -0.18
N SER A 134 -7.40 1.85 -0.01
CA SER A 134 -8.15 3.02 0.44
C SER A 134 -7.85 3.38 1.90
N GLU A 135 -8.22 4.60 2.29
CA GLU A 135 -8.04 5.10 3.65
C GLU A 135 -8.69 4.21 4.71
N GLU A 136 -9.95 3.84 4.53
CA GLU A 136 -10.67 3.04 5.53
C GLU A 136 -10.14 1.62 5.57
N THR A 137 -9.68 1.08 4.44
CA THR A 137 -9.04 -0.25 4.39
C THR A 137 -7.73 -0.26 5.16
N VAL A 138 -6.83 0.73 4.99
CA VAL A 138 -5.58 0.75 5.76
C VAL A 138 -5.81 0.99 7.25
N LYS A 139 -6.77 1.86 7.62
CA LYS A 139 -7.15 2.09 9.02
C LYS A 139 -7.71 0.84 9.67
N TYR A 140 -8.62 0.15 8.97
CA TYR A 140 -9.22 -1.09 9.45
C TYR A 140 -8.14 -2.11 9.77
N TRP A 141 -7.26 -2.43 8.81
CA TRP A 141 -6.23 -3.44 9.01
C TRP A 141 -5.14 -3.03 10.00
N ALA A 142 -4.83 -1.74 10.12
CA ALA A 142 -3.94 -1.24 11.17
C ALA A 142 -4.52 -1.42 12.58
N SER A 143 -5.85 -1.39 12.72
CA SER A 143 -6.55 -1.59 13.99
C SER A 143 -6.81 -3.05 14.36
N VAL A 144 -6.62 -3.99 13.42
CA VAL A 144 -6.88 -5.42 13.62
C VAL A 144 -5.63 -6.12 14.17
N PRO A 145 -5.61 -6.52 15.45
CA PRO A 145 -4.49 -7.25 16.01
C PRO A 145 -4.49 -8.69 15.48
N ILE A 146 -3.39 -9.11 14.87
CA ILE A 146 -3.21 -10.50 14.40
C ILE A 146 -2.22 -11.21 15.34
N PRO A 147 -2.53 -12.43 15.82
CA PRO A 147 -1.56 -13.23 16.55
C PRO A 147 -0.25 -13.40 15.77
N HIS A 148 0.86 -13.05 16.40
CA HIS A 148 2.21 -13.16 15.84
C HIS A 148 3.14 -13.83 16.85
N GLY A 149 3.67 -14.99 16.50
CA GLY A 149 4.52 -15.80 17.37
C GLY A 149 3.76 -16.34 18.59
N THR A 150 4.48 -16.57 19.70
CA THR A 150 3.92 -17.22 20.89
C THR A 150 3.15 -16.29 21.82
N ASN A 151 3.38 -14.97 21.75
CA ASN A 151 2.82 -14.00 22.71
C ASN A 151 2.53 -12.59 22.13
N GLY A 152 2.66 -12.37 20.81
CA GLY A 152 2.51 -11.05 20.20
C GLY A 152 1.16 -10.86 19.51
N LEU A 153 0.62 -9.65 19.56
CA LEU A 153 -0.41 -9.17 18.65
C LEU A 153 0.22 -8.09 17.77
N GLN A 154 0.18 -8.26 16.46
CA GLN A 154 0.72 -7.29 15.52
C GLN A 154 -0.19 -7.20 14.29
N SER A 155 -0.60 -5.99 13.96
CA SER A 155 -1.32 -5.72 12.72
C SER A 155 -0.39 -6.00 11.54
N ALA A 156 -0.93 -6.51 10.44
CA ALA A 156 -0.17 -6.81 9.23
C ALA A 156 -0.91 -6.33 7.97
N CYS A 157 -0.16 -6.14 6.89
CA CYS A 157 -0.77 -5.91 5.59
C CYS A 157 -1.54 -7.19 5.17
N PRO A 158 -2.84 -7.11 4.85
CA PRO A 158 -3.64 -8.29 4.50
C PRO A 158 -3.20 -8.92 3.17
N PHE A 159 -2.55 -8.16 2.29
CA PHE A 159 -2.17 -8.61 0.94
C PHE A 159 -0.89 -9.45 0.91
N CYS A 160 0.03 -9.22 1.85
CA CYS A 160 1.32 -9.92 1.88
C CYS A 160 1.74 -10.45 3.25
N ALA A 161 0.91 -10.26 4.28
CA ALA A 161 1.18 -10.63 5.66
C ALA A 161 2.45 -10.02 6.28
N VAL A 162 3.05 -9.00 5.64
CA VAL A 162 4.16 -8.25 6.23
C VAL A 162 3.63 -7.49 7.46
N PRO A 163 4.23 -7.66 8.64
CA PRO A 163 3.82 -6.93 9.84
C PRO A 163 3.97 -5.42 9.66
N LEU A 164 3.01 -4.65 10.18
CA LEU A 164 3.05 -3.19 10.06
C LEU A 164 4.11 -2.61 11.00
N GLU A 165 4.78 -1.57 10.52
CA GLU A 165 5.84 -0.87 11.24
C GLU A 165 5.50 0.61 11.47
N GLY A 166 5.96 1.14 12.60
CA GLY A 166 5.69 2.50 13.03
C GLY A 166 4.21 2.75 13.36
N TYR A 167 3.88 4.00 13.66
CA TYR A 167 2.51 4.44 13.88
C TYR A 167 2.13 5.49 12.82
N PRO A 168 1.01 5.34 12.10
CA PRO A 168 -0.06 4.36 12.32
C PRO A 168 0.07 3.04 11.51
N GLY A 169 1.24 2.73 10.93
CA GLY A 169 1.43 1.53 10.10
C GLY A 169 1.03 1.69 8.63
N TYR A 170 0.68 2.92 8.22
CA TYR A 170 0.35 3.29 6.85
C TYR A 170 0.68 4.77 6.61
N VAL A 171 0.72 5.16 5.34
CA VAL A 171 0.99 6.54 4.91
C VAL A 171 0.06 6.96 3.78
N ARG A 172 -0.40 8.21 3.79
CA ARG A 172 -1.13 8.82 2.67
C ARG A 172 -0.18 9.06 1.51
N LEU A 173 -0.58 8.69 0.31
CA LEU A 173 0.21 8.88 -0.91
C LEU A 173 0.04 10.29 -1.46
N ILE A 174 1.15 10.86 -1.90
CA ILE A 174 1.22 12.18 -2.54
C ILE A 174 1.88 11.97 -3.89
N PHE A 175 1.04 11.80 -4.92
CA PHE A 175 1.48 11.83 -6.30
C PHE A 175 1.72 13.27 -6.73
N GLN A 176 2.58 13.43 -7.73
CA GLN A 176 2.80 14.72 -8.35
C GLN A 176 1.84 14.81 -9.53
N ASP A 177 0.95 15.79 -9.44
CA ASP A 177 0.01 16.09 -10.50
C ASP A 177 0.77 16.62 -11.72
N HIS A 178 0.11 16.56 -12.87
CA HIS A 178 0.60 17.26 -14.05
C HIS A 178 0.77 18.74 -13.73
N VAL A 179 2.02 19.22 -13.71
CA VAL A 179 2.30 20.65 -13.82
C VAL A 179 2.16 20.97 -15.30
N ASP A 180 0.99 21.48 -15.68
CA ASP A 180 0.81 22.19 -16.95
C ASP A 180 1.40 23.60 -16.83
#